data_AF-E6X7S8-F1
#
_entry.id   AF-E6X7S8-F1
#
_cell.length_a   1.000
_cell.length_b   1.000
_cell.length_c   1.000
_cell.angle_alpha   90.00
_cell.angle_beta   90.00
_cell.angle_gamma   90.00
#
_symmetry.space_group_name_H-M   'P 1'
#
loop_
_entity.id
_entity.type
_entity.pdbx_description
1 polymer ?
#
loop_
_entity_poly.entity_id
_entity_poly.type
_entity_poly.pdbx_seq_one_letter_code
_entity_poly.pdbx_strand_id
1 'polypeptide(L)'
;MIKKISVALFILCLLSCQSKATKAEISQLKQEAKNQKILIDSLQNFNQGLIGFQDYFKNERENYYLDKDKLLFLLEGTSWFSLNNKKLLRYFFDDFNLKEYDVFRGIENSSVLYPSSDDVLDIFNSESSFVIHMVSKIDRSPAALEKLCTPELKEMTYSLLKENDLYKASGAYAGVKALLLSYEDVENDKEFLATIHKIATNATNDYEEGNKAFKNAISAKTSDEIRAVLSDENYTTYYENTRSNQDSRLIEVYCFWARRHKEGNMEFTYTFLKELHENVANEFVTTDAYSSIDGPNS
;
A
#
# COMPACT_ATOMS: atom_id res chain seq x y z
N MET A 1 -46.20 49.57 -34.91
CA MET A 1 -46.39 48.23 -34.32
C MET A 1 -45.42 47.18 -34.87
N ILE A 2 -45.20 47.12 -36.19
CA ILE A 2 -44.34 46.12 -36.85
C ILE A 2 -42.91 46.06 -36.27
N LYS A 3 -42.26 47.21 -36.02
CA LYS A 3 -40.90 47.26 -35.42
C LYS A 3 -40.79 46.65 -34.01
N LYS A 4 -41.86 46.65 -33.21
CA LYS A 4 -41.85 46.07 -31.85
C LYS A 4 -42.00 44.55 -31.89
N ILE A 5 -42.70 44.02 -32.89
CA ILE A 5 -42.89 42.57 -33.11
C ILE A 5 -41.58 41.94 -33.61
N SER A 6 -40.85 42.64 -34.48
CA SER A 6 -39.55 42.16 -34.99
C SER A 6 -38.48 42.02 -33.91
N VAL A 7 -38.45 42.92 -32.92
CA VAL A 7 -37.50 42.86 -31.79
C VAL A 7 -37.87 41.72 -30.84
N ALA A 8 -39.16 41.49 -30.59
CA ALA A 8 -39.61 40.37 -29.77
C ALA A 8 -39.27 39.01 -30.40
N LEU A 9 -39.43 38.88 -31.72
CA LEU A 9 -39.02 37.67 -32.46
C LEU A 9 -37.50 37.46 -32.45
N PHE A 10 -36.71 38.53 -32.54
CA PHE A 10 -35.25 38.42 -32.49
C PHE A 10 -34.75 37.99 -31.11
N ILE A 11 -35.36 38.50 -30.03
CA ILE A 11 -35.05 38.05 -28.66
C ILE A 11 -35.46 36.59 -28.44
N LEU A 12 -36.60 36.15 -28.99
CA LEU A 12 -37.03 34.74 -28.95
C LEU A 12 -36.09 33.81 -29.75
N CYS A 13 -35.54 34.26 -30.89
CA CYS A 13 -34.53 33.52 -31.65
C CYS A 13 -33.17 33.46 -30.94
N LEU A 14 -32.81 34.50 -30.17
CA LEU A 14 -31.59 34.49 -29.34
C LEU A 14 -31.74 33.60 -28.11
N LEU A 15 -32.94 33.52 -27.51
CA LEU A 15 -33.25 32.63 -26.39
C LEU A 15 -33.43 31.17 -26.82
N SER A 16 -33.74 30.88 -28.09
CA SER A 16 -33.81 29.52 -28.62
C SER A 16 -32.45 28.92 -29.00
N CYS A 17 -31.38 29.74 -29.00
CA CYS A 17 -29.99 29.28 -29.06
C CYS A 17 -29.42 29.02 -27.66
N GLN A 18 -30.13 28.25 -26.83
CA GLN A 18 -29.49 27.62 -25.67
C GLN A 18 -28.56 26.52 -26.17
N SER A 19 -27.27 26.59 -25.79
CA SER A 19 -26.26 25.59 -26.14
C SER A 19 -26.79 24.19 -25.82
N LYS A 20 -26.99 23.37 -26.87
CA LYS A 20 -27.30 21.96 -26.70
C LYS A 20 -26.05 21.27 -26.17
N ALA A 21 -25.93 21.18 -24.84
CA ALA A 21 -24.99 20.25 -24.21
C ALA A 21 -25.22 18.89 -24.86
N THR A 22 -24.15 18.32 -25.41
CA THR A 22 -24.23 17.06 -26.14
C THR A 22 -24.70 15.96 -25.19
N LYS A 23 -25.38 14.93 -25.72
CA LYS A 23 -25.83 13.78 -24.93
C LYS A 23 -24.68 13.13 -24.14
N ALA A 24 -23.45 13.25 -24.66
CA ALA A 24 -22.21 12.84 -24.00
C ALA A 24 -21.89 13.71 -22.76
N GLU A 25 -21.90 15.04 -22.89
CA GLU A 25 -21.70 15.96 -21.75
C GLU A 25 -22.76 15.78 -20.66
N ILE A 26 -24.03 15.57 -21.05
CA ILE A 26 -25.11 15.30 -20.08
C ILE A 26 -24.86 13.96 -19.36
N SER A 27 -24.36 12.96 -20.06
CA SER A 27 -24.03 11.66 -19.45
C SER A 27 -22.84 11.78 -18.50
N GLN A 28 -21.82 12.55 -18.87
CA GLN A 28 -20.63 12.80 -18.06
C GLN A 28 -20.99 13.58 -16.78
N LEU A 29 -21.76 14.66 -16.90
CA LEU A 29 -22.25 15.45 -15.76
C LEU A 29 -23.11 14.62 -14.81
N LYS A 30 -23.93 13.69 -15.32
CA LYS A 30 -24.70 12.76 -14.49
C LYS A 30 -23.80 11.80 -13.72
N GLN A 31 -22.73 11.32 -14.34
CA GLN A 31 -21.77 10.45 -13.67
C GLN A 31 -20.97 11.21 -12.60
N GLU A 32 -20.53 12.43 -12.89
CA GLU A 32 -19.87 13.31 -11.92
C GLU A 32 -20.80 13.64 -10.74
N ALA A 33 -22.06 13.96 -10.98
CA ALA A 33 -23.04 14.20 -9.92
C ALA A 33 -23.27 12.96 -9.05
N LYS A 34 -23.27 11.76 -9.65
CA LYS A 34 -23.35 10.49 -8.92
C LYS A 34 -22.11 10.27 -8.05
N ASN A 35 -20.92 10.53 -8.58
CA ASN A 35 -19.67 10.41 -7.84
C ASN A 35 -19.58 11.43 -6.69
N GLN A 36 -20.00 12.68 -6.94
CA GLN A 36 -20.08 13.71 -5.90
C GLN A 36 -21.08 13.36 -4.82
N LYS A 37 -22.21 12.74 -5.18
CA LYS A 37 -23.18 12.25 -4.19
C LYS A 37 -22.57 11.15 -3.30
N ILE A 38 -21.87 10.18 -3.87
CA ILE A 38 -21.16 9.15 -3.11
C ILE A 38 -20.16 9.79 -2.14
N LEU A 39 -19.42 10.81 -2.59
CA LEU A 39 -18.48 11.54 -1.73
C LEU A 39 -19.19 12.30 -0.60
N ILE A 40 -20.29 12.99 -0.90
CA ILE A 40 -21.10 13.71 0.10
C ILE A 40 -21.69 12.73 1.12
N ASP A 41 -22.25 11.62 0.67
CA ASP A 41 -22.81 10.59 1.54
C ASP A 41 -21.70 10.00 2.44
N SER A 42 -20.50 9.77 1.90
CA SER A 42 -19.33 9.34 2.68
C SER A 42 -18.89 10.39 3.71
N LEU A 43 -18.87 11.67 3.35
CA LEU A 43 -18.52 12.76 4.25
C LEU A 43 -19.59 12.97 5.34
N GLN A 44 -20.87 12.77 5.02
CA GLN A 44 -21.96 12.82 5.98
C GLN A 44 -21.88 11.68 6.97
N ASN A 45 -21.60 10.46 6.51
CA ASN A 45 -21.38 9.31 7.39
C ASN A 45 -20.15 9.52 8.29
N PHE A 46 -19.07 10.09 7.75
CA PHE A 46 -17.90 10.46 8.54
C PHE A 46 -18.23 11.52 9.59
N ASN A 47 -18.95 12.59 9.22
CA ASN A 47 -19.38 13.62 10.16
C ASN A 47 -20.33 13.06 11.24
N GLN A 48 -21.24 12.15 10.88
CA GLN A 48 -22.09 11.49 11.87
C GLN A 48 -21.26 10.61 12.82
N GLY A 49 -20.23 9.93 12.30
CA GLY A 49 -19.24 9.23 13.13
C GLY A 49 -18.53 10.17 14.11
N LEU A 50 -18.13 11.36 13.66
CA LEU A 50 -17.50 12.39 14.51
C LEU A 50 -18.45 12.98 15.57
N ILE A 51 -19.74 13.11 15.26
CA ILE A 51 -20.75 13.57 16.23
C ILE A 51 -21.03 12.48 17.28
N GLY A 52 -21.23 11.23 16.84
CA GLY A 52 -21.35 10.09 17.75
C GLY A 52 -20.12 9.94 18.65
N PHE A 53 -18.94 10.23 18.11
CA PHE A 53 -17.69 10.32 18.85
C PHE A 53 -17.71 11.42 19.93
N GLN A 54 -18.14 12.65 19.62
CA GLN A 54 -18.26 13.71 20.63
C GLN A 54 -19.17 13.32 21.80
N ASP A 55 -20.31 12.69 21.50
CA ASP A 55 -21.26 12.25 22.52
C ASP A 55 -20.75 11.05 23.32
N TYR A 56 -19.99 10.14 22.69
CA TYR A 56 -19.34 9.00 23.34
C TYR A 56 -18.20 9.43 24.28
N PHE A 57 -17.33 10.36 23.85
CA PHE A 57 -16.24 10.91 24.69
C PHE A 57 -16.73 11.67 25.91
N LYS A 58 -17.93 12.24 25.81
CA LYS A 58 -18.56 12.93 26.93
C LYS A 58 -18.96 11.96 28.06
N ASN A 59 -19.16 10.68 27.72
CA ASN A 59 -19.67 9.65 28.63
C ASN A 59 -18.60 8.62 29.05
N GLU A 60 -17.53 8.40 28.28
CA GLU A 60 -16.55 7.31 28.47
C GLU A 60 -15.12 7.78 28.83
N ARG A 61 -14.97 9.04 29.29
CA ARG A 61 -13.69 9.73 29.52
C ARG A 61 -12.70 9.00 30.46
N GLU A 62 -13.17 8.01 31.22
CA GLU A 62 -12.39 7.29 32.22
C GLU A 62 -11.88 5.91 31.74
N ASN A 63 -12.38 5.35 30.63
CA ASN A 63 -12.13 3.96 30.26
C ASN A 63 -11.19 3.75 29.06
N TYR A 64 -10.95 4.76 28.22
CA TYR A 64 -10.17 4.60 26.99
C TYR A 64 -8.87 5.40 27.00
N TYR A 65 -7.76 4.70 26.75
CA TYR A 65 -6.40 5.23 26.72
C TYR A 65 -6.17 5.99 25.41
N LEU A 66 -6.46 7.29 25.40
CA LEU A 66 -5.97 8.16 24.35
C LEU A 66 -4.95 9.10 24.94
N ASP A 67 -3.70 8.67 24.82
CA ASP A 67 -2.54 9.53 25.04
C ASP A 67 -2.70 10.80 24.21
N LYS A 68 -2.69 11.93 24.91
CA LYS A 68 -2.90 13.27 24.34
C LYS A 68 -1.89 13.59 23.25
N ASP A 69 -0.64 13.12 23.38
CA ASP A 69 0.42 13.37 22.40
C ASP A 69 0.22 12.53 21.13
N LYS A 70 -0.39 11.34 21.28
CA LYS A 70 -0.82 10.50 20.16
C LYS A 70 -2.06 11.05 19.48
N LEU A 71 -3.05 11.55 20.23
CA LEU A 71 -4.21 12.28 19.67
C LEU A 71 -3.80 13.54 18.90
N LEU A 72 -2.82 14.30 19.41
CA LEU A 72 -2.28 15.48 18.71
C LEU A 72 -1.60 15.10 17.40
N PHE A 73 -0.83 14.01 17.38
CA PHE A 73 -0.29 13.44 16.13
C PHE A 73 -1.38 13.09 15.10
N LEU A 74 -2.55 12.64 15.56
CA LEU A 74 -3.69 12.23 14.71
C LEU A 74 -4.62 13.39 14.29
N LEU A 75 -4.67 14.47 15.07
CA LEU A 75 -5.57 15.62 14.87
C LEU A 75 -4.92 16.80 14.12
N GLU A 76 -3.59 16.79 13.92
CA GLU A 76 -2.83 17.88 13.29
C GLU A 76 -3.06 18.08 11.77
N GLY A 77 -4.05 17.42 11.16
CA GLY A 77 -4.60 17.86 9.88
C GLY A 77 -5.16 16.76 9.02
N THR A 78 -6.10 17.13 8.16
CA THR A 78 -6.78 16.32 7.14
C THR A 78 -5.86 15.69 6.08
N SER A 79 -4.56 15.60 6.31
CA SER A 79 -3.56 15.08 5.38
C SER A 79 -2.36 14.47 6.10
N TRP A 80 -2.57 13.36 6.80
CA TRP A 80 -1.50 12.49 7.29
C TRP A 80 -0.51 12.08 6.18
N PHE A 81 -0.96 11.99 4.92
CA PHE A 81 -0.09 11.76 3.76
C PHE A 81 0.71 12.96 3.26
N SER A 82 0.39 14.17 3.69
CA SER A 82 1.02 15.38 3.12
C SER A 82 1.85 16.19 4.12
N LEU A 83 1.68 15.99 5.43
CA LEU A 83 2.26 16.90 6.43
C LEU A 83 3.48 16.35 7.21
N ASN A 84 3.65 15.03 7.39
CA ASN A 84 4.85 14.51 8.08
C ASN A 84 5.21 13.04 7.76
N ASN A 85 5.66 12.78 6.54
CA ASN A 85 6.06 11.45 6.09
C ASN A 85 7.18 10.81 6.94
N LYS A 86 7.99 11.60 7.66
CA LYS A 86 9.04 11.10 8.56
C LYS A 86 8.49 10.37 9.77
N LYS A 87 7.48 10.94 10.43
CA LYS A 87 6.85 10.31 11.61
C LYS A 87 6.11 9.02 11.22
N LEU A 88 5.42 9.04 10.08
CA LEU A 88 4.72 7.86 9.56
C LEU A 88 5.69 6.72 9.21
N LEU A 89 6.78 7.02 8.49
CA LEU A 89 7.81 6.02 8.21
C LEU A 89 8.39 5.45 9.49
N ARG A 90 8.73 6.30 10.47
CA ARG A 90 9.24 5.84 11.75
C ARG A 90 8.26 4.90 12.46
N TYR A 91 6.96 5.21 12.45
CA TYR A 91 5.93 4.34 12.99
C TYR A 91 5.94 2.95 12.32
N PHE A 92 6.00 2.89 10.98
CA PHE A 92 6.10 1.60 10.28
C PHE A 92 7.37 0.83 10.65
N PHE A 93 8.53 1.50 10.71
CA PHE A 93 9.77 0.85 11.13
C PHE A 93 9.73 0.34 12.58
N ASP A 94 9.10 1.09 13.48
CA ASP A 94 8.94 0.72 14.89
C ASP A 94 7.92 -0.43 15.06
N ASP A 95 6.78 -0.41 14.35
CA ASP A 95 5.74 -1.46 14.38
C ASP A 95 6.23 -2.79 13.79
N PHE A 96 7.04 -2.75 12.73
CA PHE A 96 7.66 -3.95 12.17
C PHE A 96 8.74 -4.53 13.08
N ASN A 97 9.29 -3.72 14.00
CA ASN A 97 10.31 -4.10 14.98
C ASN A 97 11.45 -4.91 14.34
N LEU A 98 12.04 -4.40 13.26
CA LEU A 98 13.09 -5.08 12.49
C LEU A 98 14.41 -5.30 13.26
N LYS A 99 14.49 -4.83 14.51
CA LYS A 99 15.58 -5.14 15.44
C LYS A 99 15.41 -6.52 16.09
N GLU A 100 14.17 -6.97 16.26
CA GLU A 100 13.82 -8.23 16.92
C GLU A 100 13.23 -9.26 15.95
N TYR A 101 12.74 -8.83 14.79
CA TYR A 101 12.10 -9.65 13.77
C TYR A 101 12.74 -9.47 12.39
N ASP A 102 12.81 -10.55 11.62
CA ASP A 102 12.99 -10.47 10.17
C ASP A 102 11.77 -9.80 9.51
N VAL A 103 11.93 -9.38 8.25
CA VAL A 103 10.95 -8.56 7.54
C VAL A 103 9.58 -9.23 7.42
N PHE A 104 9.53 -10.55 7.17
CA PHE A 104 8.28 -11.26 6.96
C PHE A 104 7.58 -11.50 8.29
N ARG A 105 8.34 -11.82 9.35
CA ARG A 105 7.80 -11.86 10.70
C ARG A 105 7.32 -10.47 11.18
N GLY A 106 8.02 -9.42 10.79
CA GLY A 106 7.58 -8.04 10.99
C GLY A 106 6.23 -7.81 10.33
N ILE A 107 6.06 -8.20 9.07
CA ILE A 107 4.80 -8.13 8.32
C ILE A 107 3.68 -8.93 8.99
N GLU A 108 3.91 -10.19 9.38
CA GLU A 108 2.91 -11.04 10.04
C GLU A 108 2.41 -10.47 11.38
N ASN A 109 3.31 -9.84 12.14
CA ASN A 109 2.99 -9.26 13.45
C ASN A 109 2.60 -7.78 13.37
N SER A 110 2.76 -7.17 12.21
CA SER A 110 2.49 -5.75 12.00
C SER A 110 0.99 -5.52 12.01
N SER A 111 0.57 -4.74 13.00
CA SER A 111 -0.85 -4.45 13.20
C SER A 111 -1.41 -3.66 12.02
N VAL A 112 -0.61 -2.78 11.41
CA VAL A 112 -1.03 -1.84 10.34
C VAL A 112 -1.42 -2.50 9.01
N LEU A 113 -1.05 -3.77 8.80
CA LEU A 113 -1.29 -4.49 7.56
C LEU A 113 -2.55 -5.35 7.58
N TYR A 114 -3.20 -5.49 8.74
CA TYR A 114 -4.48 -6.17 8.86
C TYR A 114 -5.60 -5.41 8.14
N PRO A 115 -6.66 -6.11 7.68
CA PRO A 115 -7.83 -5.45 7.13
C PRO A 115 -8.48 -4.57 8.21
N SER A 116 -8.94 -3.37 7.81
CA SER A 116 -9.70 -2.51 8.71
C SER A 116 -11.03 -3.14 9.06
N SER A 117 -11.44 -3.01 10.32
CA SER A 117 -12.80 -3.35 10.72
C SER A 117 -13.81 -2.52 9.91
N ASP A 118 -14.93 -3.16 9.59
CA ASP A 118 -16.09 -2.49 9.00
C ASP A 118 -16.86 -1.67 10.06
N ASP A 119 -16.61 -1.91 11.35
CA ASP A 119 -17.16 -1.09 12.43
C ASP A 119 -16.31 0.18 12.61
N VAL A 120 -16.96 1.33 12.41
CA VAL A 120 -16.34 2.64 12.58
C VAL A 120 -15.92 2.88 14.04
N LEU A 121 -16.57 2.23 15.01
CA LEU A 121 -16.20 2.34 16.42
C LEU A 121 -14.86 1.63 16.71
N ASP A 122 -14.56 0.55 15.99
CA ASP A 122 -13.32 -0.21 16.20
C ASP A 122 -12.06 0.58 15.89
N ILE A 123 -12.17 1.58 15.01
CA ILE A 123 -11.09 2.53 14.67
C ILE A 123 -10.53 3.20 15.93
N PHE A 124 -11.35 3.38 16.96
CA PHE A 124 -11.00 4.11 18.19
C PHE A 124 -10.64 3.19 19.37
N ASN A 125 -10.67 1.86 19.19
CA ASN A 125 -10.32 0.91 20.24
C ASN A 125 -8.82 0.92 20.57
N SER A 126 -7.96 1.27 19.61
CA SER A 126 -6.51 1.32 19.78
C SER A 126 -5.82 2.19 18.71
N GLU A 127 -4.59 2.61 18.97
CA GLU A 127 -3.72 3.28 17.99
C GLU A 127 -3.55 2.44 16.72
N SER A 128 -3.33 1.13 16.88
CA SER A 128 -3.23 0.17 15.79
C SER A 128 -4.51 0.14 14.95
N SER A 129 -5.68 0.10 15.57
CA SER A 129 -6.97 0.12 14.85
C SER A 129 -7.15 1.39 14.01
N PHE A 130 -6.74 2.53 14.55
CA PHE A 130 -6.77 3.80 13.83
C PHE A 130 -5.81 3.79 12.64
N VAL A 131 -4.55 3.37 12.84
CA VAL A 131 -3.56 3.31 11.76
C VAL A 131 -3.98 2.34 10.67
N ILE A 132 -4.51 1.16 11.03
CA ILE A 132 -5.10 0.20 10.09
C ILE A 132 -6.17 0.87 9.23
N HIS A 133 -7.10 1.59 9.85
CA HIS A 133 -8.16 2.29 9.11
C HIS A 133 -7.58 3.32 8.15
N MET A 134 -6.62 4.11 8.60
CA MET A 134 -5.97 5.11 7.74
C MET A 134 -5.25 4.41 6.57
N VAL A 135 -4.45 3.38 6.84
CA VAL A 135 -3.77 2.57 5.82
C VAL A 135 -4.76 1.90 4.86
N SER A 136 -6.00 1.60 5.27
CA SER A 136 -7.01 1.08 4.35
C SER A 136 -7.54 2.15 3.39
N LYS A 137 -7.52 3.44 3.76
CA LYS A 137 -7.97 4.57 2.92
C LYS A 137 -6.95 5.11 1.93
N ILE A 138 -5.72 4.58 1.92
CA ILE A 138 -4.71 4.99 0.93
C ILE A 138 -5.22 4.70 -0.48
N ASP A 139 -5.30 5.75 -1.30
CA ASP A 139 -5.43 5.59 -2.74
C ASP A 139 -4.14 5.00 -3.27
N ARG A 140 -4.22 3.74 -3.74
CA ARG A 140 -3.08 2.98 -4.26
C ARG A 140 -3.03 3.01 -5.80
N SER A 141 -3.78 3.89 -6.44
CA SER A 141 -3.63 4.12 -7.88
C SER A 141 -2.21 4.64 -8.19
N PRO A 142 -1.64 4.32 -9.36
CA PRO A 142 -0.30 4.79 -9.72
C PRO A 142 -0.12 6.30 -9.54
N ALA A 143 -1.08 7.11 -9.98
CA ALA A 143 -1.03 8.57 -9.86
C ALA A 143 -1.02 9.08 -8.40
N ALA A 144 -1.66 8.37 -7.48
CA ALA A 144 -1.62 8.70 -6.06
C ALA A 144 -0.29 8.27 -5.43
N LEU A 145 0.21 7.08 -5.79
CA LEU A 145 1.49 6.57 -5.31
C LEU A 145 2.67 7.41 -5.82
N GLU A 146 2.66 7.91 -7.05
CA GLU A 146 3.67 8.84 -7.57
C GLU A 146 3.77 10.13 -6.74
N LYS A 147 2.62 10.66 -6.30
CA LYS A 147 2.57 11.85 -5.43
C LYS A 147 3.04 11.55 -4.01
N LEU A 148 2.82 10.32 -3.54
CA LEU A 148 3.23 9.89 -2.21
C LEU A 148 4.73 9.61 -2.13
N CYS A 149 5.27 8.88 -3.12
CA CYS A 149 6.65 8.45 -3.20
C CYS A 149 7.54 9.55 -3.83
N THR A 150 7.58 10.72 -3.22
CA THR A 150 8.41 11.84 -3.71
C THR A 150 9.90 11.49 -3.66
N PRO A 151 10.75 12.15 -4.48
CA PRO A 151 12.20 11.94 -4.44
C PRO A 151 12.79 12.09 -3.04
N GLU A 152 12.36 13.08 -2.26
CA GLU A 152 12.86 13.30 -0.89
C GLU A 152 12.50 12.13 0.04
N LEU A 153 11.30 11.55 -0.13
CA LEU A 153 10.87 10.40 0.66
C LEU A 153 11.69 9.15 0.31
N LYS A 154 11.96 8.95 -0.98
CA LYS A 154 12.80 7.88 -1.49
C LYS A 154 14.22 7.99 -0.95
N GLU A 155 14.86 9.14 -1.11
CA GLU A 155 16.23 9.39 -0.62
C GLU A 155 16.37 9.15 0.87
N MET A 156 15.40 9.63 1.67
CA MET A 156 15.41 9.41 3.11
C MET A 156 15.26 7.92 3.46
N THR A 157 14.37 7.21 2.76
CA THR A 157 14.17 5.76 2.96
C THR A 157 15.43 4.98 2.60
N TYR A 158 16.06 5.30 1.47
CA TYR A 158 17.29 4.65 1.02
C TYR A 158 18.45 4.90 1.98
N SER A 159 18.58 6.13 2.47
CA SER A 159 19.62 6.50 3.44
C SER A 159 19.45 5.73 4.76
N LEU A 160 18.22 5.66 5.29
CA LEU A 160 17.91 4.90 6.51
C LEU A 160 18.27 3.41 6.39
N LEU A 161 17.96 2.81 5.24
CA LEU A 161 18.24 1.40 4.98
C LEU A 161 19.74 1.12 4.79
N LYS A 162 20.51 2.07 4.25
CA LYS A 162 21.98 1.97 4.11
C LYS A 162 22.72 2.13 5.44
N GLU A 163 22.31 3.10 6.26
CA GLU A 163 23.08 3.49 7.46
C GLU A 163 23.06 2.44 8.58
N ASN A 164 22.08 1.52 8.57
CA ASN A 164 21.85 0.62 9.71
C ASN A 164 22.00 -0.87 9.37
N ASP A 165 22.47 -1.25 8.18
CA ASP A 165 22.51 -2.63 7.65
C ASP A 165 21.18 -3.41 7.70
N LEU A 166 20.09 -2.75 8.13
CA LEU A 166 18.77 -3.35 8.37
C LEU A 166 18.23 -4.04 7.13
N TYR A 167 18.52 -3.51 5.94
CA TYR A 167 18.05 -4.08 4.68
C TYR A 167 18.56 -5.51 4.47
N LYS A 168 19.83 -5.79 4.78
CA LYS A 168 20.40 -7.14 4.69
C LYS A 168 20.10 -7.95 5.94
N ALA A 169 20.28 -7.36 7.13
CA ALA A 169 20.12 -8.07 8.40
C ALA A 169 18.68 -8.54 8.67
N SER A 170 17.65 -7.84 8.20
CA SER A 170 16.25 -8.27 8.39
C SER A 170 15.75 -9.27 7.34
N GLY A 171 16.56 -9.66 6.36
CA GLY A 171 16.10 -10.43 5.20
C GLY A 171 15.23 -9.63 4.22
N ALA A 172 15.09 -8.31 4.40
CA ALA A 172 14.40 -7.42 3.46
C ALA A 172 15.03 -7.43 2.05
N TYR A 173 16.36 -7.57 1.96
CA TYR A 173 17.06 -7.79 0.69
C TYR A 173 16.51 -9.03 -0.03
N ALA A 174 16.41 -10.17 0.67
CA ALA A 174 15.91 -11.41 0.10
C ALA A 174 14.42 -11.30 -0.29
N GLY A 175 13.60 -10.68 0.58
CA GLY A 175 12.19 -10.40 0.28
C GLY A 175 12.00 -9.54 -0.98
N VAL A 176 12.74 -8.43 -1.10
CA VAL A 176 12.67 -7.56 -2.29
C VAL A 176 13.17 -8.29 -3.54
N LYS A 177 14.27 -9.04 -3.45
CA LYS A 177 14.78 -9.84 -4.58
C LYS A 177 13.75 -10.88 -5.04
N ALA A 178 13.12 -11.59 -4.11
CA ALA A 178 12.06 -12.54 -4.44
C ALA A 178 10.84 -11.87 -5.08
N LEU A 179 10.44 -10.68 -4.61
CA LEU A 179 9.39 -9.88 -5.25
C LEU A 179 9.77 -9.52 -6.69
N LEU A 180 10.99 -9.04 -6.93
CA LEU A 180 11.46 -8.68 -8.27
C LEU A 180 11.47 -9.89 -9.23
N LEU A 181 12.03 -11.02 -8.80
CA LEU A 181 12.06 -12.25 -9.60
C LEU A 181 10.65 -12.78 -9.89
N SER A 182 9.79 -12.83 -8.88
CA SER A 182 8.42 -13.34 -9.05
C SER A 182 7.55 -12.45 -9.92
N TYR A 183 7.83 -11.14 -10.01
CA TYR A 183 7.15 -10.27 -10.97
C TYR A 183 7.35 -10.74 -12.40
N GLU A 184 8.60 -11.07 -12.76
CA GLU A 184 8.96 -11.52 -14.11
C GLU A 184 8.25 -12.84 -14.49
N ASP A 185 8.03 -13.71 -13.51
CA ASP A 185 7.28 -14.96 -13.70
C ASP A 185 5.78 -14.74 -13.95
N VAL A 186 5.19 -13.69 -13.36
CA VAL A 186 3.72 -13.51 -13.30
C VAL A 186 3.18 -12.31 -14.07
N GLU A 187 4.04 -11.42 -14.58
CA GLU A 187 3.59 -10.13 -15.14
C GLU A 187 2.55 -10.25 -16.25
N ASN A 188 2.64 -11.31 -17.05
CA ASN A 188 1.73 -11.59 -18.15
C ASN A 188 0.67 -12.66 -17.82
N ASP A 189 0.67 -13.22 -16.60
CA ASP A 189 -0.19 -14.33 -16.18
C ASP A 189 -1.36 -13.85 -15.31
N LYS A 190 -2.30 -13.16 -15.97
CA LYS A 190 -3.50 -12.59 -15.31
C LYS A 190 -4.38 -13.65 -14.66
N GLU A 191 -4.40 -14.87 -15.20
CA GLU A 191 -5.22 -15.97 -14.68
C GLU A 191 -4.65 -16.51 -13.37
N PHE A 192 -3.33 -16.71 -13.31
CA PHE A 192 -2.65 -17.08 -12.07
C PHE A 192 -2.89 -16.02 -10.98
N LEU A 193 -2.67 -14.74 -11.29
CA LEU A 193 -2.86 -13.64 -10.34
C LEU A 193 -4.30 -13.55 -9.84
N ALA A 194 -5.29 -13.74 -10.71
CA ALA A 194 -6.70 -13.79 -10.33
C ALA A 194 -7.01 -15.01 -9.44
N THR A 195 -6.37 -16.15 -9.69
CA THR A 195 -6.52 -17.37 -8.89
C THR A 195 -5.97 -17.18 -7.49
N ILE A 196 -4.75 -16.67 -7.34
CA ILE A 196 -4.14 -16.37 -6.03
C ILE A 196 -5.00 -15.37 -5.26
N HIS A 197 -5.45 -14.30 -5.91
CA HIS A 197 -6.35 -13.32 -5.27
C HIS A 197 -7.66 -13.98 -4.81
N LYS A 198 -8.26 -14.87 -5.62
CA LYS A 198 -9.48 -15.58 -5.25
C LYS A 198 -9.28 -16.50 -4.06
N ILE A 199 -8.15 -17.22 -3.99
CA ILE A 199 -7.79 -18.05 -2.83
C ILE A 199 -7.70 -17.15 -1.59
N ALA A 200 -7.00 -16.02 -1.67
CA ALA A 200 -6.85 -15.08 -0.55
C ALA A 200 -8.19 -14.51 -0.07
N THR A 201 -9.11 -14.15 -0.97
CA THR A 201 -10.43 -13.60 -0.59
C THR A 201 -11.40 -14.64 -0.03
N ASN A 202 -11.21 -15.92 -0.39
CA ASN A 202 -12.10 -17.01 0.01
C ASN A 202 -11.48 -17.85 1.13
N ALA A 203 -10.29 -17.51 1.62
CA ALA A 203 -9.66 -18.19 2.73
C ALA A 203 -10.63 -18.15 3.92
N THR A 204 -11.12 -19.33 4.30
CA THR A 204 -11.95 -19.50 5.50
C THR A 204 -11.04 -19.42 6.73
N ASN A 205 -11.62 -19.44 7.93
CA ASN A 205 -10.84 -19.60 9.16
C ASN A 205 -10.10 -20.97 9.24
N ASP A 206 -10.22 -21.84 8.22
CA ASP A 206 -9.44 -23.06 8.09
C ASP A 206 -8.09 -22.77 7.42
N TYR A 207 -7.09 -22.59 8.28
CA TYR A 207 -5.71 -22.33 7.89
C TYR A 207 -5.07 -23.45 7.05
N GLU A 208 -5.45 -24.71 7.27
CA GLU A 208 -4.85 -25.85 6.56
C GLU A 208 -5.37 -25.94 5.12
N GLU A 209 -6.68 -25.76 4.92
CA GLU A 209 -7.29 -25.78 3.59
C GLU A 209 -6.77 -24.63 2.72
N GLY A 210 -6.72 -23.42 3.28
CA GLY A 210 -6.19 -22.23 2.59
C GLY A 210 -4.73 -22.41 2.18
N ASN A 211 -3.88 -22.88 3.09
CA ASN A 211 -2.47 -23.13 2.79
C ASN A 211 -2.28 -24.19 1.71
N LYS A 212 -3.05 -25.29 1.74
CA LYS A 212 -2.97 -26.32 0.70
C LYS A 212 -3.35 -25.76 -0.67
N ALA A 213 -4.38 -24.93 -0.75
CA ALA A 213 -4.79 -24.28 -1.99
C ALA A 213 -3.69 -23.38 -2.55
N PHE A 214 -3.06 -22.56 -1.71
CA PHE A 214 -1.92 -21.74 -2.12
C PHE A 214 -0.73 -22.57 -2.58
N LYS A 215 -0.30 -23.57 -1.81
CA LYS A 215 0.84 -24.43 -2.16
C LYS A 215 0.65 -25.10 -3.52
N ASN A 216 -0.56 -25.61 -3.79
CA ASN A 216 -0.87 -26.23 -5.07
C ASN A 216 -0.79 -25.23 -6.24
N ALA A 217 -1.30 -24.00 -6.06
CA ALA A 217 -1.26 -22.99 -7.11
C ALA A 217 0.17 -22.46 -7.36
N ILE A 218 0.92 -22.17 -6.28
CA ILE A 218 2.22 -21.52 -6.31
C ILE A 218 3.34 -22.47 -6.74
N SER A 219 3.27 -23.75 -6.35
CA SER A 219 4.32 -24.74 -6.63
C SER A 219 4.61 -24.91 -8.12
N ALA A 220 3.60 -24.79 -8.98
CA ALA A 220 3.75 -24.89 -10.43
C ALA A 220 4.39 -23.66 -11.09
N LYS A 221 4.40 -22.52 -10.39
CA LYS A 221 4.86 -21.24 -10.94
C LYS A 221 6.25 -20.83 -10.43
N THR A 222 6.62 -21.29 -9.24
CA THR A 222 7.83 -20.83 -8.54
C THR A 222 9.09 -21.51 -9.05
N SER A 223 10.06 -20.71 -9.48
CA SER A 223 11.41 -21.18 -9.83
C SER A 223 12.25 -21.59 -8.60
N ASP A 224 13.25 -22.45 -8.83
CA ASP A 224 14.20 -22.83 -7.77
C ASP A 224 15.00 -21.63 -7.25
N GLU A 225 15.23 -20.62 -8.08
CA GLU A 225 15.91 -19.39 -7.69
C GLU A 225 15.10 -18.60 -6.65
N ILE A 226 13.78 -18.41 -6.87
CA ILE A 226 12.92 -17.73 -5.90
C ILE A 226 12.89 -18.50 -4.58
N ARG A 227 12.84 -19.84 -4.64
CA ARG A 227 12.89 -20.69 -3.44
C ARG A 227 14.21 -20.49 -2.69
N ALA A 228 15.34 -20.53 -3.40
CA ALA A 228 16.66 -20.33 -2.80
C ALA A 228 16.79 -18.95 -2.14
N VAL A 229 16.25 -17.89 -2.75
CA VAL A 229 16.25 -16.55 -2.15
C VAL A 229 15.40 -16.51 -0.87
N LEU A 230 14.27 -17.21 -0.84
CA LEU A 230 13.37 -17.25 0.33
C LEU A 230 13.72 -18.32 1.37
N SER A 231 14.85 -19.02 1.23
CA SER A 231 15.31 -20.03 2.17
C SER A 231 15.57 -19.42 3.56
N ASP A 232 15.40 -20.23 4.61
CA ASP A 232 15.53 -19.79 6.00
C ASP A 232 16.92 -19.22 6.33
N GLU A 233 17.96 -19.63 5.62
CA GLU A 233 19.34 -19.17 5.83
C GLU A 233 19.54 -17.66 5.52
N ASN A 234 18.62 -17.06 4.75
CA ASN A 234 18.66 -15.64 4.40
C ASN A 234 17.95 -14.72 5.42
N TYR A 235 17.47 -15.27 6.55
CA TYR A 235 16.70 -14.55 7.55
C TYR A 235 17.29 -14.74 8.96
N THR A 236 17.47 -13.64 9.69
CA THR A 236 18.20 -13.62 10.98
C THR A 236 17.41 -14.15 12.18
N THR A 237 16.08 -14.21 12.08
CA THR A 237 15.22 -14.68 13.19
C THR A 237 14.58 -16.04 12.93
N TYR A 238 15.33 -16.96 12.33
CA TYR A 238 14.95 -18.36 12.30
C TYR A 238 15.00 -18.95 13.71
N TYR A 239 13.83 -19.09 14.32
CA TYR A 239 13.63 -20.01 15.44
C TYR A 239 12.76 -21.14 14.91
N GLU A 240 13.08 -22.41 15.23
CA GLU A 240 12.36 -23.62 14.76
C GLU A 240 10.83 -23.61 15.00
N ASN A 241 10.28 -22.64 15.75
CA ASN A 241 8.85 -22.47 16.04
C ASN A 241 8.21 -21.23 15.39
N THR A 242 8.81 -20.62 14.36
CA THR A 242 8.23 -19.44 13.70
C THR A 242 7.23 -19.80 12.60
N ARG A 243 6.19 -18.96 12.44
CA ARG A 243 5.19 -19.07 11.36
C ARG A 243 5.73 -18.64 9.99
N SER A 244 6.81 -17.86 9.98
CA SER A 244 7.55 -17.50 8.76
C SER A 244 8.56 -18.59 8.38
N ASN A 245 8.22 -19.39 7.37
CA ASN A 245 9.07 -20.37 6.70
C ASN A 245 9.04 -20.12 5.19
N GLN A 246 9.88 -20.82 4.42
CA GLN A 246 9.95 -20.62 2.96
C GLN A 246 8.57 -20.68 2.26
N ASP A 247 7.69 -21.61 2.66
CA ASP A 247 6.36 -21.74 2.06
C ASP A 247 5.46 -20.54 2.39
N SER A 248 5.43 -20.06 3.64
CA SER A 248 4.61 -18.88 3.98
C SER A 248 5.14 -17.61 3.30
N ARG A 249 6.47 -17.44 3.23
CA ARG A 249 7.08 -16.32 2.49
C ARG A 249 6.74 -16.34 1.00
N LEU A 250 6.72 -17.53 0.38
CA LEU A 250 6.25 -17.69 -1.00
C LEU A 250 4.79 -17.26 -1.16
N ILE A 251 3.91 -17.70 -0.24
CA ILE A 251 2.49 -17.29 -0.24
C ILE A 251 2.37 -15.77 -0.18
N GLU A 252 3.11 -15.12 0.72
CA GLU A 252 3.09 -13.67 0.85
C GLU A 252 3.57 -12.95 -0.43
N VAL A 253 4.66 -13.41 -1.04
CA VAL A 253 5.21 -12.85 -2.29
C VAL A 253 4.18 -12.90 -3.43
N TYR A 254 3.51 -14.03 -3.63
CA TYR A 254 2.52 -14.13 -4.71
C TYR A 254 1.19 -13.43 -4.36
N CYS A 255 0.77 -13.43 -3.10
CA CYS A 255 -0.37 -12.64 -2.64
C CYS A 255 -0.12 -11.14 -2.85
N PHE A 256 1.10 -10.67 -2.63
CA PHE A 256 1.49 -9.29 -2.90
C PHE A 256 1.23 -8.93 -4.37
N TRP A 257 1.75 -9.71 -5.32
CA TRP A 257 1.55 -9.41 -6.74
C TRP A 257 0.10 -9.56 -7.19
N ALA A 258 -0.62 -10.57 -6.69
CA ALA A 258 -2.05 -10.73 -6.96
C ALA A 258 -2.86 -9.49 -6.51
N ARG A 259 -2.53 -8.93 -5.33
CA ARG A 259 -3.13 -7.70 -4.83
C ARG A 259 -2.74 -6.49 -5.68
N ARG A 260 -1.47 -6.31 -6.04
CA ARG A 260 -1.01 -5.19 -6.87
C ARG A 260 -1.62 -5.21 -8.28
N HIS A 261 -1.78 -6.39 -8.86
CA HIS A 261 -2.52 -6.58 -10.12
C HIS A 261 -3.98 -6.15 -9.98
N LYS A 262 -4.66 -6.56 -8.89
CA LYS A 262 -6.05 -6.17 -8.62
C LYS A 262 -6.21 -4.65 -8.44
N GLU A 263 -5.25 -4.02 -7.79
CA GLU A 263 -5.21 -2.56 -7.57
C GLU A 263 -4.76 -1.77 -8.81
N GLY A 264 -4.26 -2.44 -9.86
CA GLY A 264 -3.80 -1.81 -11.10
C GLY A 264 -2.49 -1.03 -10.96
N ASN A 265 -1.65 -1.38 -9.98
CA ASN A 265 -0.40 -0.68 -9.65
C ASN A 265 0.85 -1.58 -9.68
N MET A 266 0.75 -2.74 -10.30
CA MET A 266 1.81 -3.76 -10.36
C MET A 266 3.11 -3.23 -10.97
N GLU A 267 3.04 -2.61 -12.16
CA GLU A 267 4.21 -2.07 -12.88
C GLU A 267 4.89 -0.92 -12.13
N PHE A 268 4.09 0.00 -11.57
CA PHE A 268 4.60 1.08 -10.72
C PHE A 268 5.38 0.50 -9.52
N THR A 269 4.78 -0.48 -8.85
CA THR A 269 5.37 -1.12 -7.67
C THR A 269 6.68 -1.84 -8.02
N TYR A 270 6.70 -2.57 -9.13
CA TYR A 270 7.92 -3.22 -9.64
C TYR A 270 9.04 -2.20 -9.88
N THR A 271 8.72 -1.10 -10.58
CA THR A 271 9.69 -0.04 -10.88
C THR A 271 10.26 0.56 -9.58
N PHE A 272 9.40 0.82 -8.59
CA PHE A 272 9.81 1.33 -7.30
C PHE A 272 10.70 0.34 -6.52
N LEU A 273 10.34 -0.95 -6.50
CA LEU A 273 11.13 -1.98 -5.82
C LEU A 273 12.50 -2.17 -6.49
N LYS A 274 12.55 -2.07 -7.82
CA LYS A 274 13.78 -2.15 -8.60
C LYS A 274 14.70 -0.97 -8.28
N GLU A 275 14.16 0.24 -8.30
CA GLU A 275 14.88 1.46 -7.90
C GLU A 275 15.40 1.35 -6.46
N LEU A 276 14.58 0.88 -5.52
CA LEU A 276 14.99 0.62 -4.13
C LEU A 276 16.16 -0.36 -4.08
N HIS A 277 16.05 -1.50 -4.76
CA HIS A 277 17.06 -2.55 -4.74
C HIS A 277 18.39 -2.05 -5.33
N GLU A 278 18.36 -1.40 -6.49
CA GLU A 278 19.54 -0.82 -7.14
C GLU A 278 20.21 0.24 -6.24
N ASN A 279 19.42 1.07 -5.58
CA ASN A 279 19.95 2.13 -4.72
C ASN A 279 20.50 1.62 -3.39
N VAL A 280 19.94 0.56 -2.80
CA VAL A 280 20.27 0.11 -1.43
C VAL A 280 21.14 -1.13 -1.40
N ALA A 281 20.98 -2.06 -2.33
CA ALA A 281 21.70 -3.34 -2.32
C ALA A 281 23.20 -3.22 -2.68
N ASN A 282 23.60 -2.13 -3.34
CA ASN A 282 24.91 -1.96 -3.98
C ASN A 282 25.28 -3.15 -4.89
N GLU A 283 24.32 -3.63 -5.68
CA GLU A 283 24.58 -4.57 -6.77
C GLU A 283 24.58 -3.80 -8.09
N PHE A 284 25.52 -2.89 -8.32
CA PHE A 284 26.08 -2.56 -9.64
C PHE A 284 27.34 -1.68 -9.52
N VAL A 285 28.40 -2.14 -10.20
CA VAL A 285 29.68 -1.49 -10.56
C VAL A 285 30.83 -1.54 -9.52
N THR A 286 31.41 -2.73 -9.34
CA THR A 286 32.89 -2.83 -9.42
C THR A 286 33.26 -3.29 -10.83
N THR A 287 33.26 -2.36 -11.79
CA THR A 287 34.10 -2.52 -12.98
C THR A 287 35.43 -1.84 -12.70
N ASP A 288 36.47 -2.67 -12.58
CA ASP A 288 37.87 -2.43 -12.93
C ASP A 288 38.36 -0.98 -12.86
N ALA A 289 38.91 -0.58 -11.71
CA ALA A 289 40.04 0.35 -11.66
C ALA A 289 40.78 0.21 -10.32
N TYR A 290 42.08 -0.08 -10.41
CA TYR A 290 43.06 -0.25 -9.33
C TYR A 290 42.97 -1.59 -8.57
N SER A 291 43.95 -2.49 -8.56
CA SER A 291 45.36 -2.38 -8.96
C SER A 291 45.97 -3.78 -8.99
N SER A 292 46.47 -4.19 -10.16
CA SER A 292 47.74 -4.92 -10.22
C SER A 292 48.84 -4.02 -9.62
N ILE A 293 49.87 -4.64 -9.00
CA ILE A 293 50.97 -4.13 -8.13
C ILE A 293 50.77 -4.78 -6.75
N ASP A 294 51.53 -5.78 -6.27
CA ASP A 294 52.89 -6.22 -6.58
C ASP A 294 53.08 -7.73 -6.31
N GLY A 295 54.06 -8.30 -7.00
CA GLY A 295 54.46 -9.72 -6.89
C GLY A 295 55.17 -10.10 -5.59
N PRO A 296 55.56 -11.38 -5.46
CA PRO A 296 56.15 -11.91 -4.23
C PRO A 296 57.63 -11.52 -4.17
N ASN A 297 58.00 -10.74 -3.16
CA ASN A 297 59.38 -10.69 -2.71
C ASN A 297 59.59 -11.76 -1.64
N SER A 298 60.28 -12.82 -2.07
CA SER A 298 61.35 -13.56 -1.36
C SER A 298 61.32 -13.61 0.17
#